data_AF-A0A852GZA2-F1
#
_entry.id   AF-A0A852GZA2-F1
#
_cell.length_a   1.000
_cell.length_b   1.000
_cell.length_c   1.000
_cell.angle_alpha   90.00
_cell.angle_beta   90.00
_cell.angle_gamma   90.00
#
_symmetry.space_group_name_H-M   'P 1'
#
loop_
_entity.id
_entity.type
_entity.pdbx_description
1 polymer ?
#
loop_
_entity_poly.entity_id
_entity_poly.type
_entity_poly.pdbx_seq_one_letter_code
_entity_poly.pdbx_strand_id
1 'polypeptide(L)'
;MSRILDQRILLLVISFLRSLQTTKVLSEWKKCGDRECETAMSRVQATTDYLGPDCRYLNFKTGEEIMVYSKLSRKNENLWTGS
;
A
#
# COMPACT_ATOMS: atom_id res chain seq x y z
N MET A 1 -23.65 -30.96 -23.55
CA MET A 1 -22.24 -30.57 -23.78
C MET A 1 -22.00 -29.06 -23.73
N SER A 2 -22.79 -28.19 -24.40
CA SER A 2 -22.50 -26.74 -24.41
C SER A 2 -22.60 -26.06 -23.03
N ARG A 3 -23.60 -26.41 -22.20
CA ARG A 3 -23.77 -25.81 -20.85
C ARG A 3 -22.55 -25.96 -19.91
N ILE A 4 -21.77 -27.03 -20.07
CA ILE A 4 -20.56 -27.28 -19.26
C ILE A 4 -19.39 -26.42 -19.75
N LEU A 5 -19.30 -26.19 -21.06
CA LEU A 5 -18.32 -25.29 -21.66
C LEU A 5 -18.62 -23.83 -21.26
N ASP A 6 -19.89 -23.43 -21.29
CA ASP A 6 -20.36 -22.10 -20.86
C ASP A 6 -20.04 -21.86 -19.37
N GLN A 7 -20.27 -22.85 -18.50
CA GLN A 7 -19.96 -22.74 -17.07
C GLN A 7 -18.45 -22.64 -16.80
N ARG A 8 -17.61 -23.39 -17.53
CA ARG A 8 -16.15 -23.31 -17.39
C ARG A 8 -15.60 -21.96 -17.87
N ILE A 9 -16.12 -21.45 -18.98
CA ILE A 9 -15.77 -20.12 -19.48
C ILE A 9 -16.15 -19.06 -18.43
N LEU A 10 -17.37 -19.14 -17.87
CA LEU A 10 -17.81 -18.21 -16.84
C LEU A 10 -16.90 -18.21 -15.60
N LEU A 11 -16.51 -19.40 -15.12
CA LEU A 11 -15.60 -19.53 -13.98
C LEU A 11 -14.22 -18.94 -14.27
N LEU A 12 -13.68 -19.16 -15.47
CA LEU A 12 -12.40 -18.59 -15.91
C LEU A 12 -12.47 -17.06 -16.00
N VAL A 13 -13.57 -16.51 -16.49
CA VAL A 13 -13.80 -15.06 -16.52
C VAL A 13 -13.84 -14.49 -15.11
N ILE A 14 -14.52 -15.14 -14.16
CA ILE A 14 -14.58 -14.68 -12.76
C ILE A 14 -13.21 -14.72 -12.09
N SER A 15 -12.42 -15.79 -12.27
CA SER A 15 -11.08 -15.87 -11.69
C SER A 15 -10.11 -14.87 -12.31
N PHE A 16 -10.21 -14.62 -13.62
CA PHE A 16 -9.44 -13.58 -14.28
C PHE A 16 -9.84 -12.16 -13.79
N LEU A 17 -11.13 -11.88 -13.63
CA LEU A 17 -11.60 -10.61 -13.07
C LEU A 17 -11.12 -10.39 -11.63
N ARG A 18 -11.03 -11.46 -10.83
CA ARG A 18 -10.45 -11.38 -9.48
C ARG A 18 -8.94 -11.13 -9.49
N SER A 19 -8.19 -11.70 -10.44
CA SER A 19 -6.75 -11.38 -10.56
C SER A 19 -6.51 -9.95 -11.05
N LEU A 20 -7.46 -9.39 -11.81
CA LEU A 20 -7.49 -7.99 -12.22
C LEU A 20 -7.87 -7.01 -11.10
N GLN A 21 -8.18 -7.49 -9.88
CA GLN A 21 -8.28 -6.60 -8.73
C GLN A 21 -6.90 -6.02 -8.45
N THR A 22 -6.65 -4.89 -9.11
CA THR A 22 -5.53 -4.00 -8.96
C THR A 22 -5.21 -3.80 -7.48
N THR A 23 -3.91 -3.72 -7.16
CA THR A 23 -3.46 -3.38 -5.82
C THR A 23 -4.11 -2.07 -5.42
N LYS A 24 -5.08 -2.15 -4.50
CA LYS A 24 -5.82 -0.98 -4.03
C LYS A 24 -4.81 0.03 -3.48
N VAL A 25 -4.63 1.14 -4.19
CA VAL A 25 -3.76 2.23 -3.77
C VAL A 25 -4.26 2.75 -2.42
N LEU A 26 -3.36 2.89 -1.45
CA LEU A 26 -3.70 3.31 -0.09
C LEU A 26 -4.20 4.77 -0.05
N SER A 27 -3.64 5.62 -0.93
CA SER A 27 -4.18 6.94 -1.27
C SER A 27 -3.68 7.38 -2.63
N GLU A 28 -4.53 8.05 -3.41
CA GLU A 28 -4.18 8.64 -4.71
C GLU A 28 -3.27 9.87 -4.57
N TRP A 29 -3.19 10.45 -3.38
CA TRP A 29 -2.50 11.70 -3.14
C TRP A 29 -1.49 11.55 -2.00
N LYS A 30 -0.31 12.16 -2.18
CA LYS A 30 0.75 12.25 -1.17
C LYS A 30 1.38 13.64 -1.16
N LYS A 31 1.97 14.01 -0.03
CA LYS A 31 2.80 15.20 0.16
C LYS A 31 4.26 14.76 0.26
N CYS A 32 5.16 15.43 -0.44
CA CYS A 32 6.59 15.11 -0.50
C CYS A 32 7.43 16.36 -0.21
N GLY A 33 8.70 16.16 0.16
CA GLY A 33 9.66 17.25 0.37
C GLY A 33 10.16 17.89 -0.93
N ASP A 34 10.14 17.12 -2.01
CA ASP A 34 10.51 17.51 -3.36
C ASP A 34 9.57 16.85 -4.39
N ARG A 35 9.76 17.12 -5.69
CA ARG A 35 8.87 16.65 -6.76
C ARG A 35 8.95 15.13 -6.99
N GLU A 36 10.13 14.54 -6.78
CA GLU A 36 10.39 13.12 -7.01
C GLU A 36 10.22 12.28 -5.72
N CYS A 37 10.05 12.95 -4.58
CA CYS A 37 9.93 12.36 -3.24
C CYS A 37 11.19 11.60 -2.81
N GLU A 38 12.36 12.05 -3.26
CA GLU A 38 13.67 11.43 -2.96
C GLU A 38 14.29 12.01 -1.68
N THR A 39 13.93 13.23 -1.31
CA THR A 39 14.44 13.92 -0.14
C THR A 39 13.61 13.55 1.08
N ALA A 40 14.29 13.11 2.14
CA ALA A 40 13.62 12.86 3.41
C ALA A 40 13.03 14.16 3.96
N MET A 41 11.73 14.14 4.26
CA MET A 41 10.99 15.25 4.86
C MET A 41 11.29 15.41 6.35
N SER A 42 11.44 14.28 7.06
CA SER A 42 11.67 14.27 8.50
C SER A 42 12.33 12.98 8.95
N ARG A 43 13.06 13.07 10.06
CA ARG A 43 13.58 11.95 10.84
C ARG A 43 12.73 11.85 12.11
N VAL A 44 12.10 10.69 12.33
CA VAL A 44 11.19 10.47 13.47
C VAL A 44 11.64 9.25 14.27
N GLN A 45 11.24 9.18 15.53
CA GLN A 45 11.47 8.02 16.37
C GLN A 45 10.15 7.32 16.68
N ALA A 46 10.12 6.00 16.55
CA ALA A 46 8.94 5.19 16.85
C ALA A 46 8.63 5.21 18.35
N THR A 47 7.38 5.55 18.72
CA THR A 47 6.93 5.61 20.12
C THR A 47 6.27 4.31 20.59
N THR A 48 5.99 3.40 19.66
CA THR A 48 5.37 2.11 19.92
C THR A 48 5.84 1.11 18.87
N ASP A 49 5.81 -0.17 19.23
CA ASP A 49 5.99 -1.26 18.29
C ASP A 49 4.84 -1.27 17.27
N TYR A 50 5.17 -1.59 16.02
CA TYR A 50 4.20 -1.75 14.94
C TYR A 50 4.57 -2.94 14.06
N LEU A 51 3.59 -3.81 13.83
CA LEU A 51 3.68 -4.92 12.90
C LEU A 51 2.72 -4.67 11.74
N GLY A 52 3.29 -4.49 10.56
CA GLY A 52 2.57 -4.29 9.32
C GLY A 52 1.69 -5.50 8.97
N PRO A 53 0.44 -5.30 8.51
CA PRO A 53 -0.45 -6.39 8.13
C PRO A 53 -0.02 -7.09 6.81
N ASP A 54 0.78 -6.41 5.98
CA ASP A 54 1.30 -6.94 4.72
C ASP A 54 2.62 -6.24 4.34
N CYS A 55 3.24 -6.67 3.25
CA CYS A 55 4.56 -6.20 2.78
C CYS A 55 4.63 -4.71 2.39
N ARG A 56 3.51 -4.00 2.31
CA ARG A 56 3.51 -2.55 2.01
C ARG A 56 3.81 -1.70 3.24
N TYR A 57 3.76 -2.31 4.42
CA TYR A 57 3.99 -1.65 5.69
C TYR A 57 5.34 -2.07 6.25
N LEU A 58 6.05 -1.12 6.85
CA LEU A 58 7.25 -1.41 7.61
C LEU A 58 6.87 -2.06 8.95
N ASN A 59 7.75 -2.94 9.43
CA ASN A 59 7.75 -3.38 10.81
C ASN A 59 8.80 -2.57 11.55
N PHE A 60 8.46 -2.04 12.71
CA PHE A 60 9.41 -1.30 13.53
C PHE A 60 9.09 -1.44 15.02
N LYS A 61 10.10 -1.18 15.84
CA LYS A 61 10.07 -1.26 17.29
C LYS A 61 10.18 0.12 17.92
N THR A 62 9.68 0.23 19.14
CA THR A 62 9.81 1.44 19.95
C THR A 62 11.29 1.85 20.05
N GLY A 63 11.57 3.13 19.79
CA GLY A 63 12.92 3.70 19.81
C GLY A 63 13.65 3.67 18.46
N GLU A 64 13.18 2.89 17.48
CA GLU A 64 13.77 2.89 16.14
C GLU A 64 13.54 4.22 15.43
N GLU A 65 14.54 4.65 14.67
CA GLU A 65 14.47 5.87 13.89
C GLU A 65 14.02 5.56 12.46
N ILE A 66 13.12 6.38 11.93
CA ILE A 66 12.53 6.18 10.62
C ILE A 66 12.63 7.48 9.82
N MET A 67 13.11 7.36 8.58
CA MET A 67 13.15 8.47 7.64
C MET A 67 11.83 8.53 6.88
N VAL A 68 11.13 9.67 6.94
CA VAL A 68 9.87 9.87 6.23
C VAL A 68 10.13 10.62 4.93
N TYR A 69 9.73 10.06 3.79
CA TYR A 69 9.90 10.66 2.47
C TYR A 69 8.60 11.25 1.90
N SER A 70 7.46 10.68 2.28
CA SER A 70 6.17 11.23 1.90
C SER A 70 5.06 10.88 2.88
N LYS A 71 4.03 11.72 2.98
CA LYS A 71 2.84 11.47 3.78
C LYS A 71 1.62 11.34 2.86
N LEU A 72 0.83 10.28 3.01
CA LEU A 72 -0.42 10.16 2.26
C LEU A 72 -1.37 11.30 2.65
N SER A 73 -2.25 11.69 1.73
CA SER A 73 -3.16 12.84 1.92
C SER A 73 -4.57 12.56 1.40
N ARG A 74 -5.52 13.44 1.76
CA ARG A 74 -6.95 13.33 1.43
C ARG A 74 -7.62 12.10 2.03
N LYS A 75 -7.67 11.00 1.29
CA LYS A 75 -8.44 9.80 1.68
C LYS A 75 -7.82 9.07 2.87
N ASN A 76 -6.51 9.20 3.04
CA ASN A 76 -5.79 8.61 4.15
C ASN A 76 -4.62 9.51 4.53
N GLU A 77 -4.66 10.11 5.71
CA GLU A 77 -3.61 11.01 6.22
C GLU A 77 -2.81 10.41 7.38
N ASN A 78 -3.13 9.17 7.77
CA ASN A 78 -2.52 8.50 8.91
C ASN A 78 -1.32 7.63 8.49
N LEU A 79 -1.06 7.49 7.19
CA LEU A 79 0.03 6.70 6.65
C LEU A 79 1.06 7.57 5.94
N TRP A 80 2.28 7.07 5.90
CA TRP A 80 3.45 7.71 5.31
C TRP A 80 4.38 6.64 4.75
N THR A 81 5.31 7.04 3.87
CA THR A 81 6.34 6.18 3.30
C THR A 81 7.68 6.54 3.91
N GLY A 82 8.40 5.53 4.36
CA GLY A 82 9.71 5.69 4.96
C GLY A 82 10.61 4.47 4.83
N SER A 83 11.76 4.53 5.50
CA SER A 83 12.73 3.46 5.66
C SER A 83 13.43 3.56 7.01
#